data_AF-A0A848XT52-F1
#
_entry.id   AF-A0A848XT52-F1
#
_cell.length_a   1.000
_cell.length_b   1.000
_cell.length_c   1.000
_cell.angle_alpha   90.00
_cell.angle_beta   90.00
_cell.angle_gamma   90.00
#
_symmetry.space_group_name_H-M   'P 1'
#
loop_
_entity.id
_entity.type
_entity.pdbx_description
1 polymer ?
#
loop_
_entity_poly.entity_id
_entity_poly.type
_entity_poly.pdbx_seq_one_letter_code
_entity_poly.pdbx_strand_id
1 'polypeptide(L)'
;MRNAKTAPDYWWSMFDRPVDRRGALRAMGNVFGLMALSAAPACSVRAAPSRVRLTGDPFEFGVASGDPTSTGAVLWTRLAGDVLRESGMLQTPVPVRWEVAADPAFRHVVAFGDREARPELGYSVHIEADGLAPGSDYWYRFRLGDADSSTGRTRTAPPGADFPFRFAFASCQNYEHGHFTCLRHLADEDVDLVVHLGDYIYESRFSSPDPLPREHESGEVITLEQYRSRYATYRRDPDLRRAHESAPWLVTFDDHEVDNNWAGSVPEDAQSPEAFLLRRAAAFQAYYEFMPLRASARPAGPSMRLYRQVPFGGLGTFFVLDGRQFRTDQPCGDGRQVRCPGALDPNATMLGASQEAWLFDALARSRARWNILANQVMVSALAQESPEGLNYSMDRWDGYVAAQNR
;
A
#
# COMPACT_ATOMS: atom_id res chain seq x y z
N MET A 1 -30.01 43.94 -18.03
CA MET A 1 -29.93 44.35 -16.61
C MET A 1 -29.99 43.11 -15.74
N ARG A 2 -28.88 42.83 -15.02
CA ARG A 2 -28.70 42.09 -13.73
C ARG A 2 -29.56 40.83 -13.47
N ASN A 3 -29.05 39.70 -13.00
CA ASN A 3 -27.70 39.27 -12.59
C ASN A 3 -27.72 37.74 -12.47
N ALA A 4 -26.65 37.10 -12.94
CA ALA A 4 -26.27 35.74 -12.61
C ALA A 4 -25.91 35.64 -11.12
N LYS A 5 -26.25 34.50 -10.48
CA LYS A 5 -25.69 34.09 -9.19
C LYS A 5 -24.87 32.82 -9.40
N THR A 6 -23.57 33.01 -9.47
CA THR A 6 -22.52 32.02 -9.30
C THR A 6 -22.53 31.50 -7.86
N ALA A 7 -22.47 30.17 -7.68
CA ALA A 7 -22.16 29.53 -6.42
C ALA A 7 -20.63 29.63 -6.19
N PRO A 8 -20.13 29.85 -4.95
CA PRO A 8 -18.70 29.81 -4.68
C PRO A 8 -18.25 28.40 -4.25
N ASP A 9 -17.27 27.87 -4.99
CA ASP A 9 -16.38 26.77 -4.66
C ASP A 9 -15.43 27.14 -3.51
N TYR A 10 -15.56 26.58 -2.31
CA TYR A 10 -14.46 26.58 -1.32
C TYR A 10 -14.63 25.47 -0.26
N TRP A 11 -14.00 24.31 -0.47
CA TRP A 11 -13.74 23.35 0.62
C TRP A 11 -12.25 23.08 0.89
N TRP A 12 -11.35 23.68 0.10
CA TRP A 12 -9.90 23.45 0.15
C TRP A 12 -9.12 24.40 1.09
N SER A 13 -9.75 25.41 1.71
CA SER A 13 -9.02 26.48 2.41
C SER A 13 -8.82 26.28 3.92
N MET A 14 -8.96 25.06 4.45
CA MET A 14 -8.74 24.81 5.89
C MET A 14 -7.33 24.30 6.25
N PHE A 15 -6.45 24.08 5.25
CA PHE A 15 -5.09 23.54 5.47
C PHE A 15 -3.93 24.44 5.07
N ASP A 16 -4.18 25.68 4.64
CA ASP A 16 -3.12 26.68 4.43
C ASP A 16 -3.16 27.77 5.50
N ARG A 17 -2.40 27.55 6.58
CA ARG A 17 -1.89 28.65 7.40
C ARG A 17 -0.37 28.50 7.54
N PRO A 18 0.43 29.43 7.00
CA PRO A 18 1.84 29.49 7.32
C PRO A 18 2.00 29.86 8.80
N VAL A 19 2.71 29.03 9.56
CA VAL A 19 3.13 29.35 10.92
C VAL A 19 4.18 30.46 10.83
N ASP A 20 3.78 31.68 11.18
CA ASP A 20 4.68 32.83 11.28
C ASP A 20 5.67 32.63 12.45
N ARG A 21 6.97 32.76 12.14
CA ARG A 21 8.12 32.59 13.06
C ARG A 21 8.16 33.62 14.20
N ARG A 22 7.16 34.50 14.33
CA ARG A 22 7.04 35.49 15.43
C ARG A 22 6.04 35.13 16.53
N GLY A 23 5.34 33.99 16.43
CA GLY A 23 4.42 33.50 17.48
C GLY A 23 5.06 32.60 18.55
N ALA A 24 6.26 32.07 18.32
CA ALA A 24 6.86 31.01 19.15
C ALA A 24 7.75 31.51 20.33
N LEU A 25 7.81 32.82 20.60
CA LEU A 25 8.72 33.41 21.60
C LEU A 25 8.01 34.18 22.74
N ARG A 26 6.74 33.87 23.06
CA ARG A 26 5.98 34.53 24.14
C ARG A 26 5.45 33.62 25.24
N ALA A 27 6.04 32.44 25.44
CA ALA A 27 5.70 31.55 26.56
C ALA A 27 6.94 31.07 27.35
N MET A 28 7.96 31.92 27.47
CA MET A 28 9.03 31.77 28.46
C MET A 28 8.96 32.95 29.42
N GLY A 29 8.49 32.70 30.64
CA GLY A 29 8.46 33.71 31.69
C GLY A 29 7.83 33.20 32.98
N ASN A 30 8.70 32.80 33.91
CA ASN A 30 8.51 32.75 35.36
C ASN A 30 7.76 31.55 35.96
N VAL A 31 8.50 30.58 36.51
CA VAL A 31 8.61 30.37 37.97
C VAL A 31 9.94 29.66 38.24
N PHE A 32 10.91 30.39 38.80
CA PHE A 32 12.07 29.82 39.48
C PHE A 32 11.88 30.00 40.98
N GLY A 33 12.05 28.90 41.73
CA GLY A 33 12.46 28.92 43.13
C GLY A 33 11.39 28.51 44.13
N LEU A 34 11.47 27.27 44.63
CA LEU A 34 11.79 27.03 46.05
C LEU A 34 12.06 25.54 46.34
N MET A 35 13.24 25.35 46.94
CA MET A 35 13.69 24.31 47.87
C MET A 35 13.91 22.86 47.42
N ALA A 36 15.19 22.54 47.37
CA ALA A 36 15.78 21.24 47.63
C ALA A 36 15.38 20.67 49.00
N LEU A 37 15.01 19.39 49.05
CA LEU A 37 15.19 18.47 50.17
C LEU A 37 14.69 17.07 49.79
N SER A 38 15.58 16.22 49.27
CA SER A 38 15.69 14.78 49.59
C SER A 38 16.56 14.09 48.56
N ALA A 39 17.82 13.86 48.94
CA ALA A 39 18.66 12.86 48.33
C ALA A 39 18.16 11.48 48.78
N ALA A 40 17.65 10.70 47.82
CA ALA A 40 17.72 9.25 47.84
C ALA A 40 17.92 8.81 46.39
N PRO A 41 18.90 7.94 46.08
CA PRO A 41 18.90 7.27 44.81
C PRO A 41 17.73 6.31 44.88
N ALA A 42 16.57 6.73 44.38
CA ALA A 42 15.55 5.77 44.00
C ALA A 42 16.18 4.98 42.86
N CYS A 43 16.84 3.88 43.22
CA CYS A 43 17.09 2.78 42.34
C CYS A 43 15.70 2.32 41.91
N SER A 44 15.16 2.95 40.87
CA SER A 44 14.02 2.46 40.14
C SER A 44 14.51 1.18 39.51
N VAL A 45 14.40 0.10 40.28
CA VAL A 45 14.32 -1.25 39.74
C VAL A 45 13.13 -1.17 38.80
N ARG A 46 13.40 -0.86 37.53
CA ARG A 46 12.51 -1.24 36.44
C ARG A 46 12.36 -2.74 36.66
N ALA A 47 11.21 -3.13 37.23
CA ALA A 47 10.81 -4.51 37.22
C ALA A 47 11.06 -4.99 35.80
N ALA A 48 11.86 -6.05 35.64
CA ALA A 48 12.02 -6.68 34.34
C ALA A 48 10.60 -6.83 33.78
N PRO A 49 10.31 -6.32 32.56
CA PRO A 49 8.96 -6.40 32.03
C PRO A 49 8.54 -7.85 32.19
N SER A 50 7.43 -8.06 32.90
CA SER A 50 6.84 -9.40 33.05
C SER A 50 6.86 -10.01 31.67
N ARG A 51 7.58 -11.13 31.49
CA ARG A 51 7.66 -11.79 30.18
C ARG A 51 6.24 -11.98 29.70
N VAL A 52 5.85 -11.20 28.69
CA VAL A 52 4.50 -11.28 28.15
C VAL A 52 4.41 -12.68 27.57
N ARG A 53 3.55 -13.49 28.16
CA ARG A 53 3.31 -14.85 27.67
C ARG A 53 2.37 -14.74 26.49
N LEU A 54 2.91 -14.87 25.29
CA LEU A 54 2.14 -14.95 24.07
C LEU A 54 1.37 -16.27 24.03
N THR A 55 0.11 -16.23 23.60
CA THR A 55 -0.78 -17.39 23.51
C THR A 55 -0.76 -18.08 22.14
N GLY A 56 -0.12 -17.45 21.15
CA GLY A 56 0.03 -17.94 19.78
C GLY A 56 1.15 -17.23 19.04
N ASP A 57 1.24 -17.43 17.73
CA ASP A 57 2.21 -16.73 16.86
C ASP A 57 1.72 -15.30 16.58
N PRO A 58 2.39 -14.26 17.11
CA PRO A 58 2.00 -12.89 16.83
C PRO A 58 2.27 -12.46 15.38
N PHE A 59 3.02 -13.23 14.60
CA PHE A 59 3.44 -12.90 13.23
C PHE A 59 2.73 -13.76 12.17
N GLU A 60 1.48 -14.19 12.42
CA GLU A 60 0.73 -15.08 11.51
C GLU A 60 0.50 -14.52 10.09
N PHE A 61 0.64 -13.21 9.88
CA PHE A 61 0.54 -12.54 8.57
C PHE A 61 1.87 -12.49 7.80
N GLY A 62 2.92 -13.06 8.40
CA GLY A 62 4.28 -13.06 7.90
C GLY A 62 4.90 -11.67 7.90
N VAL A 63 5.98 -11.55 7.13
CA VAL A 63 6.69 -10.30 6.91
C VAL A 63 6.65 -9.92 5.44
N ALA A 64 6.94 -8.66 5.14
CA ALA A 64 7.07 -8.17 3.76
C ALA A 64 8.12 -7.07 3.69
N SER A 65 8.69 -6.85 2.51
CA SER A 65 9.53 -5.69 2.23
C SER A 65 9.09 -5.03 0.94
N GLY A 66 9.40 -3.75 0.77
CA GLY A 66 8.90 -2.99 -0.38
C GLY A 66 9.59 -1.65 -0.57
N ASP A 67 9.24 -0.98 -1.66
CA ASP A 67 9.78 0.34 -2.06
C ASP A 67 11.31 0.46 -1.86
N PRO A 68 12.13 -0.44 -2.43
CA PRO A 68 13.57 -0.42 -2.23
C PRO A 68 14.20 0.85 -2.81
N THR A 69 15.24 1.35 -2.14
CA THR A 69 16.14 2.41 -2.62
C THR A 69 17.54 1.84 -2.78
N SER A 70 18.49 2.67 -3.21
CA SER A 70 19.89 2.28 -3.27
C SER A 70 20.53 2.04 -1.89
N THR A 71 19.89 2.44 -0.80
CA THR A 71 20.47 2.36 0.55
C THR A 71 19.52 1.75 1.56
N GLY A 72 18.37 1.23 1.13
CA GLY A 72 17.32 0.85 2.05
C GLY A 72 16.12 0.19 1.41
N ALA A 73 15.16 -0.14 2.26
CA ALA A 73 13.85 -0.68 1.87
C ALA A 73 12.86 -0.45 3.02
N VAL A 74 11.56 -0.53 2.70
CA VAL A 74 10.52 -0.66 3.71
C VAL A 74 10.52 -2.11 4.21
N LEU A 75 10.46 -2.30 5.53
CA LEU A 75 10.20 -3.58 6.18
C LEU A 75 8.84 -3.50 6.85
N TRP A 76 8.06 -4.58 6.75
CA TRP A 76 6.69 -4.63 7.21
C TRP A 76 6.39 -5.95 7.95
N THR A 77 5.58 -5.83 9.01
CA THR A 77 4.84 -6.94 9.62
C THR A 77 3.56 -6.39 10.24
N ARG A 78 2.63 -7.27 10.62
CA ARG A 78 1.47 -6.92 11.45
C ARG A 78 1.30 -7.94 12.57
N LEU A 79 0.98 -7.46 13.77
CA LEU A 79 0.73 -8.33 14.91
C LEU A 79 -0.70 -8.89 14.89
N ALA A 80 -0.85 -10.17 15.20
CA ALA A 80 -2.13 -10.87 15.30
C ALA A 80 -2.97 -10.34 16.47
N GLY A 81 -4.13 -9.73 16.17
CA GLY A 81 -4.94 -9.03 17.18
C GLY A 81 -5.58 -9.94 18.23
N ASP A 82 -5.86 -11.19 17.88
CA ASP A 82 -6.26 -12.27 18.79
C ASP A 82 -5.16 -12.63 19.79
N VAL A 83 -3.93 -12.82 19.32
CA VAL A 83 -2.77 -13.06 20.21
C VAL A 83 -2.57 -11.88 21.15
N LEU A 84 -2.68 -10.64 20.66
CA LEU A 84 -2.58 -9.44 21.51
C LEU A 84 -3.69 -9.36 22.56
N ARG A 85 -4.93 -9.70 22.19
CA ARG A 85 -6.09 -9.72 23.10
C ARG A 85 -5.92 -10.73 24.21
N GLU A 86 -5.59 -11.96 23.86
CA GLU A 86 -5.39 -13.05 24.82
C GLU A 86 -4.16 -12.82 25.72
N SER A 87 -3.16 -12.09 25.21
CA SER A 87 -1.97 -11.69 25.97
C SER A 87 -2.17 -10.40 26.79
N GLY A 88 -3.36 -9.80 26.78
CA GLY A 88 -3.68 -8.59 27.56
C GLY A 88 -3.01 -7.31 27.06
N MET A 89 -2.60 -7.26 25.79
CA MET A 89 -1.91 -6.13 25.16
C MET A 89 -2.78 -5.36 24.15
N LEU A 90 -4.04 -5.75 23.98
CA LEU A 90 -4.96 -5.03 23.11
C LEU A 90 -5.19 -3.60 23.64
N GLN A 91 -5.38 -2.64 22.73
CA GLN A 91 -5.56 -1.20 22.96
C GLN A 91 -4.34 -0.43 23.51
N THR A 92 -3.15 -1.02 23.57
CA THR A 92 -1.91 -0.28 23.91
C THR A 92 -0.87 -0.37 22.78
N PRO A 93 0.04 0.62 22.63
CA PRO A 93 1.19 0.46 21.75
C PRO A 93 2.09 -0.71 22.20
N VAL A 94 2.48 -1.57 21.25
CA VAL A 94 3.30 -2.76 21.51
C VAL A 94 4.69 -2.56 20.89
N PRO A 95 5.78 -2.57 21.66
CA PRO A 95 7.13 -2.44 21.10
C PRO A 95 7.53 -3.71 20.36
N VAL A 96 7.87 -3.58 19.09
CA VAL A 96 8.37 -4.66 18.22
C VAL A 96 9.80 -4.33 17.83
N ARG A 97 10.71 -5.26 18.11
CA ARG A 97 12.09 -5.15 17.67
C ARG A 97 12.21 -5.58 16.22
N TRP A 98 13.07 -4.94 15.45
CA TRP A 98 13.41 -5.36 14.09
C TRP A 98 14.92 -5.44 13.92
N GLU A 99 15.36 -6.36 13.07
CA GLU A 99 16.78 -6.58 12.74
C GLU A 99 16.91 -6.76 11.22
N VAL A 100 18.00 -6.24 10.67
CA VAL A 100 18.47 -6.47 9.30
C VAL A 100 19.88 -7.03 9.38
N ALA A 101 20.15 -8.11 8.66
CA ALA A 101 21.41 -8.82 8.64
C ALA A 101 21.92 -9.04 7.23
N ALA A 102 23.25 -9.11 7.09
CA ALA A 102 23.93 -9.43 5.84
C ALA A 102 23.99 -10.95 5.55
N ASP A 103 23.41 -11.78 6.42
CA ASP A 103 23.29 -13.22 6.25
C ASP A 103 21.98 -13.76 6.85
N PRO A 104 21.41 -14.84 6.29
CA PRO A 104 20.11 -15.39 6.73
C PRO A 104 20.13 -16.00 8.13
N ALA A 105 21.31 -16.28 8.69
CA ALA A 105 21.45 -16.82 10.04
C ALA A 105 21.59 -15.70 11.10
N PHE A 106 21.49 -14.43 10.71
CA PHE A 106 21.61 -13.25 11.57
C PHE A 106 22.93 -13.22 12.37
N ARG A 107 24.03 -13.73 11.79
CA ARG A 107 25.37 -13.65 12.42
C ARG A 107 25.94 -12.24 12.33
N HIS A 108 25.60 -11.50 11.28
CA HIS A 108 26.04 -10.15 11.02
C HIS A 108 24.84 -9.20 10.89
N VAL A 109 24.28 -8.79 12.03
CA VAL A 109 23.25 -7.75 12.09
C VAL A 109 23.87 -6.39 11.75
N VAL A 110 23.34 -5.72 10.74
CA VAL A 110 23.85 -4.44 10.21
C VAL A 110 22.96 -3.25 10.58
N ALA A 111 21.67 -3.49 10.86
CA ALA A 111 20.75 -2.47 11.36
C ALA A 111 19.72 -3.13 12.29
N PHE A 112 19.27 -2.41 13.30
CA PHE A 112 18.23 -2.88 14.21
C PHE A 112 17.58 -1.68 14.91
N GLY A 113 16.42 -1.93 15.51
CA GLY A 113 15.76 -0.93 16.34
C GLY A 113 14.45 -1.45 16.92
N ASP A 114 13.69 -0.53 17.51
CA ASP A 114 12.37 -0.79 18.06
C ASP A 114 11.34 0.11 17.37
N ARG A 115 10.12 -0.41 17.20
CA ARG A 115 8.99 0.34 16.66
C ARG A 115 7.72 -0.05 17.38
N GLU A 116 6.90 0.94 17.73
CA GLU A 116 5.60 0.69 18.33
C GLU A 116 4.58 0.28 17.25
N ALA A 117 4.07 -0.95 17.36
CA ALA A 117 2.84 -1.38 16.70
C ALA A 117 1.65 -0.75 17.44
N ARG A 118 0.88 0.07 16.72
CA ARG A 118 -0.16 0.91 17.31
C ARG A 118 -1.58 0.40 17.00
N PRO A 119 -2.53 0.44 17.95
CA PRO A 119 -3.91 0.02 17.72
C PRO A 119 -4.60 0.78 16.57
N GLU A 120 -4.29 2.07 16.41
CA GLU A 120 -4.89 2.93 15.38
C GLU A 120 -4.52 2.50 13.95
N LEU A 121 -3.41 1.78 13.80
CA LEU A 121 -2.93 1.20 12.53
C LEU A 121 -3.06 -0.33 12.52
N GLY A 122 -3.98 -0.87 13.32
CA GLY A 122 -4.24 -2.30 13.39
C GLY A 122 -3.01 -3.12 13.78
N TYR A 123 -2.07 -2.56 14.54
CA TYR A 123 -0.80 -3.17 14.94
C TYR A 123 0.14 -3.54 13.78
N SER A 124 0.02 -2.85 12.64
CA SER A 124 1.04 -2.88 11.60
C SER A 124 2.31 -2.14 12.03
N VAL A 125 3.44 -2.61 11.52
CA VAL A 125 4.78 -2.06 11.76
C VAL A 125 5.40 -1.77 10.41
N HIS A 126 5.75 -0.50 10.16
CA HIS A 126 6.48 -0.06 8.98
C HIS A 126 7.81 0.55 9.40
N ILE A 127 8.91 0.02 8.86
CA ILE A 127 10.27 0.50 9.06
C ILE A 127 10.83 0.94 7.72
N GLU A 128 11.29 2.19 7.60
CA GLU A 128 12.11 2.61 6.47
C GLU A 128 13.58 2.41 6.86
N ALA A 129 14.09 1.19 6.63
CA ALA A 129 15.49 0.86 6.90
C ALA A 129 16.38 1.56 5.87
N ASP A 130 17.44 2.21 6.33
CA ASP A 130 18.38 2.98 5.51
C ASP A 130 19.83 2.74 5.97
N GLY A 131 20.81 3.30 5.25
CA GLY A 131 22.23 3.12 5.53
C GLY A 131 22.78 1.74 5.14
N LEU A 132 22.02 0.99 4.34
CA LEU A 132 22.44 -0.29 3.79
C LEU A 132 23.33 -0.09 2.55
N ALA A 133 24.18 -1.08 2.27
CA ALA A 133 24.99 -1.06 1.06
C ALA A 133 24.10 -1.23 -0.19
N PRO A 134 24.38 -0.50 -1.27
CA PRO A 134 23.66 -0.66 -2.54
C PRO A 134 23.82 -2.04 -3.18
N GLY A 135 22.83 -2.43 -3.99
CA GLY A 135 22.86 -3.64 -4.82
C GLY A 135 23.06 -4.95 -4.07
N SER A 136 22.60 -5.01 -2.81
CA SER A 136 22.91 -6.12 -1.89
C SER A 136 21.65 -6.76 -1.35
N ASP A 137 21.69 -8.09 -1.17
CA ASP A 137 20.66 -8.83 -0.45
C ASP A 137 20.82 -8.66 1.06
N TYR A 138 19.68 -8.54 1.74
CA TYR A 138 19.60 -8.47 3.19
C TYR A 138 18.48 -9.37 3.69
N TRP A 139 18.66 -9.89 4.90
CA TRP A 139 17.64 -10.66 5.61
C TRP A 139 17.13 -9.87 6.80
N TYR A 140 15.84 -9.93 7.05
CA TYR A 140 15.23 -9.18 8.14
C TYR A 140 14.19 -10.01 8.89
N ARG A 141 14.00 -9.65 10.16
CA ARG A 141 12.99 -10.27 11.05
C ARG A 141 12.48 -9.28 12.08
N PHE A 142 11.33 -9.59 12.64
CA PHE A 142 10.73 -8.88 13.75
C PHE A 142 10.68 -9.77 15.00
N ARG A 143 10.66 -9.16 16.17
CA ARG A 143 10.64 -9.87 17.45
C ARG A 143 9.69 -9.20 18.44
N LEU A 144 8.90 -10.01 19.13
CA LEU A 144 8.02 -9.59 20.21
C LEU A 144 8.23 -10.53 21.41
N GLY A 145 8.91 -10.03 22.45
CA GLY A 145 9.32 -10.88 23.57
C GLY A 145 10.29 -11.98 23.09
N ASP A 146 9.90 -13.23 23.32
CA ASP A 146 10.67 -14.42 22.91
C ASP A 146 10.23 -14.97 21.52
N ALA A 147 9.21 -14.37 20.88
CA ALA A 147 8.76 -14.77 19.55
C ALA A 147 9.51 -14.02 18.45
N ASP A 148 9.96 -14.77 17.44
CA ASP A 148 10.58 -14.25 16.22
C ASP A 148 9.61 -14.46 15.04
N SER A 149 9.53 -13.50 14.13
CA SER A 149 8.83 -13.68 12.85
C SER A 149 9.58 -14.67 11.94
N SER A 150 8.95 -15.04 10.82
CA SER A 150 9.68 -15.57 9.67
C SER A 150 10.77 -14.59 9.21
N THR A 151 11.79 -15.12 8.55
CA THR A 151 12.86 -14.32 7.95
C THR A 151 12.47 -13.93 6.53
N GLY A 152 12.38 -12.64 6.26
CA GLY A 152 12.22 -12.12 4.90
C GLY A 152 13.56 -11.77 4.28
N ARG A 153 13.64 -11.79 2.95
CA ARG A 153 14.72 -11.24 2.13
C ARG A 153 14.28 -9.93 1.50
N THR A 154 15.16 -8.95 1.49
CA THR A 154 15.01 -7.71 0.73
C THR A 154 16.27 -7.44 -0.08
N ARG A 155 16.21 -6.47 -0.99
CA ARG A 155 17.33 -6.09 -1.86
C ARG A 155 17.35 -4.59 -2.08
N THR A 156 18.51 -3.98 -1.91
CA THR A 156 18.72 -2.57 -2.26
C THR A 156 19.02 -2.42 -3.75
N ALA A 157 18.59 -1.32 -4.37
CA ALA A 157 18.88 -1.04 -5.76
C ALA A 157 20.39 -0.81 -5.99
N PRO A 158 21.01 -1.38 -7.03
CA PRO A 158 22.38 -1.04 -7.42
C PRO A 158 22.48 0.43 -7.89
N PRO A 159 23.64 1.10 -7.83
CA PRO A 159 23.79 2.48 -8.29
C PRO A 159 23.99 2.60 -9.81
N GLY A 160 24.58 1.57 -10.46
CA GLY A 160 24.88 1.55 -11.90
C GLY A 160 23.74 1.05 -12.78
N ALA A 161 24.02 0.71 -14.03
CA ALA A 161 23.05 0.11 -14.97
C ALA A 161 23.45 -1.30 -15.47
N ASP A 162 24.68 -1.73 -15.21
CA ASP A 162 25.26 -2.96 -15.74
C ASP A 162 25.16 -4.11 -14.73
N PHE A 163 23.95 -4.63 -14.57
CA PHE A 163 23.66 -5.82 -13.75
C PHE A 163 22.45 -6.57 -14.33
N PRO A 164 22.38 -7.91 -14.15
CA PRO A 164 21.18 -8.65 -14.47
C PRO A 164 20.05 -8.24 -13.51
N PHE A 165 18.86 -7.98 -14.05
CA PHE A 165 17.69 -7.64 -13.27
C PHE A 165 16.51 -8.52 -13.67
N ARG A 166 15.87 -9.14 -12.69
CA ARG A 166 14.72 -10.03 -12.86
C ARG A 166 13.62 -9.52 -11.96
N PHE A 167 12.45 -9.24 -12.51
CA PHE A 167 11.26 -8.97 -11.71
C PHE A 167 10.10 -9.83 -12.17
N ALA A 168 9.21 -10.16 -11.25
CA ALA A 168 7.91 -10.75 -11.53
C ALA A 168 6.83 -9.70 -11.36
N PHE A 169 5.68 -9.88 -12.03
CA PHE A 169 4.48 -9.12 -11.73
C PHE A 169 3.29 -10.06 -11.54
N ALA A 170 2.33 -9.63 -10.73
CA ALA A 170 1.10 -10.35 -10.43
C ALA A 170 -0.06 -9.37 -10.25
N SER A 171 -1.28 -9.87 -10.40
CA SER A 171 -2.53 -9.18 -10.09
C SER A 171 -3.63 -10.24 -9.89
N CYS A 172 -4.81 -9.80 -9.48
CA CYS A 172 -6.05 -10.58 -9.54
C CYS A 172 -5.94 -11.95 -8.84
N GLN A 173 -5.77 -11.92 -7.52
CA GLN A 173 -5.59 -13.12 -6.71
C GLN A 173 -6.85 -13.46 -5.90
N ASN A 174 -8.03 -13.52 -6.54
CA ASN A 174 -9.27 -13.82 -5.82
C ASN A 174 -9.13 -15.13 -5.01
N TYR A 175 -9.26 -15.00 -3.68
CA TYR A 175 -9.06 -16.10 -2.75
C TYR A 175 -9.99 -17.28 -3.02
N GLU A 176 -11.23 -17.03 -3.45
CA GLU A 176 -12.24 -18.06 -3.63
C GLU A 176 -12.05 -18.84 -4.94
N HIS A 177 -11.34 -18.29 -5.93
CA HIS A 177 -11.20 -18.92 -7.26
C HIS A 177 -10.21 -20.09 -7.30
N GLY A 178 -9.31 -20.18 -6.33
CA GLY A 178 -8.29 -21.23 -6.31
C GLY A 178 -7.21 -20.97 -5.28
N HIS A 179 -6.35 -21.96 -5.07
CA HIS A 179 -5.19 -21.83 -4.19
C HIS A 179 -4.09 -21.00 -4.85
N PHE A 180 -3.25 -20.33 -4.05
CA PHE A 180 -2.18 -19.46 -4.51
C PHE A 180 -0.91 -20.22 -4.94
N THR A 181 -1.10 -21.32 -5.67
CA THR A 181 -0.01 -22.16 -6.18
C THR A 181 0.96 -21.38 -7.07
N CYS A 182 0.49 -20.39 -7.83
CA CYS A 182 1.36 -19.49 -8.60
C CYS A 182 2.32 -18.69 -7.70
N LEU A 183 1.87 -18.22 -6.54
CA LEU A 183 2.69 -17.48 -5.58
C LEU A 183 3.72 -18.39 -4.89
N ARG A 184 3.38 -19.66 -4.67
CA ARG A 184 4.34 -20.67 -4.22
C ARG A 184 5.52 -20.78 -5.18
N HIS A 185 5.23 -20.87 -6.49
CA HIS A 185 6.25 -20.94 -7.53
C HIS A 185 7.04 -19.64 -7.67
N LEU A 186 6.36 -18.49 -7.60
CA LEU A 186 7.04 -17.19 -7.60
C LEU A 186 8.02 -17.07 -6.42
N ALA A 187 7.69 -17.59 -5.24
CA ALA A 187 8.60 -17.60 -4.10
C ALA A 187 9.86 -18.47 -4.28
N ASP A 188 9.86 -19.37 -5.28
CA ASP A 188 11.02 -20.18 -5.67
C ASP A 188 11.86 -19.53 -6.78
N GLU A 189 11.38 -18.45 -7.39
CA GLU A 189 12.09 -17.72 -8.44
C GLU A 189 13.14 -16.77 -7.84
N ASP A 190 14.31 -16.71 -8.46
CA ASP A 190 15.33 -15.71 -8.14
C ASP A 190 14.99 -14.38 -8.83
N VAL A 191 14.12 -13.60 -8.18
CA VAL A 191 13.73 -12.25 -8.60
C VAL A 191 14.29 -11.19 -7.67
N ASP A 192 14.69 -10.05 -8.23
CA ASP A 192 15.15 -8.88 -7.50
C ASP A 192 13.99 -8.04 -6.94
N LEU A 193 12.80 -8.18 -7.54
CA LEU A 193 11.62 -7.36 -7.26
C LEU A 193 10.34 -8.09 -7.68
N VAL A 194 9.26 -7.90 -6.93
CA VAL A 194 7.90 -8.30 -7.34
C VAL A 194 7.04 -7.05 -7.50
N VAL A 195 6.17 -7.01 -8.51
CA VAL A 195 5.23 -5.91 -8.73
C VAL A 195 3.81 -6.44 -8.67
N HIS A 196 3.00 -5.96 -7.71
CA HIS A 196 1.57 -6.27 -7.67
C HIS A 196 0.76 -5.12 -8.27
N LEU A 197 -0.02 -5.42 -9.30
CA LEU A 197 -0.71 -4.42 -10.14
C LEU A 197 -2.17 -4.16 -9.75
N GLY A 198 -2.64 -4.77 -8.68
CA GLY A 198 -3.99 -4.56 -8.12
C GLY A 198 -4.78 -5.85 -8.00
N ASP A 199 -5.97 -5.77 -7.42
CA ASP A 199 -6.82 -6.90 -7.05
C ASP A 199 -6.12 -7.88 -6.11
N TYR A 200 -5.40 -7.33 -5.13
CA TYR A 200 -4.74 -8.07 -4.06
C TYR A 200 -5.76 -8.74 -3.15
N ILE A 201 -6.87 -8.05 -2.89
CA ILE A 201 -8.08 -8.60 -2.31
C ILE A 201 -9.25 -8.39 -3.27
N TYR A 202 -10.32 -9.13 -3.01
CA TYR A 202 -11.65 -8.85 -3.55
C TYR A 202 -12.56 -8.51 -2.38
N GLU A 203 -13.39 -7.48 -2.53
CA GLU A 203 -14.27 -6.93 -1.51
C GLU A 203 -15.56 -7.73 -1.34
N SER A 204 -16.00 -8.42 -2.39
CA SER A 204 -17.24 -9.21 -2.43
C SER A 204 -16.98 -10.70 -2.64
N ARG A 205 -17.96 -11.52 -2.26
CA ARG A 205 -17.97 -12.95 -2.58
C ARG A 205 -18.20 -13.15 -4.07
N PHE A 206 -17.50 -14.13 -4.63
CA PHE A 206 -17.73 -14.55 -5.99
C PHE A 206 -19.07 -15.31 -6.11
N SER A 207 -19.93 -14.87 -7.03
CA SER A 207 -21.19 -15.54 -7.32
C SER A 207 -20.94 -16.72 -8.26
N SER A 208 -21.02 -17.94 -7.74
CA SER A 208 -20.84 -19.18 -8.51
C SER A 208 -21.99 -20.16 -8.26
N PRO A 209 -22.52 -20.82 -9.30
CA PRO A 209 -23.44 -21.95 -9.12
C PRO A 209 -22.72 -23.21 -8.61
N ASP A 210 -21.40 -23.30 -8.83
CA ASP A 210 -20.57 -24.43 -8.41
C ASP A 210 -19.84 -24.13 -7.08
N PRO A 211 -19.58 -25.15 -6.24
CA PRO A 211 -18.79 -24.98 -5.01
C PRO A 211 -17.42 -24.40 -5.28
N LEU A 212 -17.02 -23.41 -4.47
CA LEU A 212 -15.71 -22.79 -4.54
C LEU A 212 -14.70 -23.56 -3.67
N PRO A 213 -13.42 -23.65 -4.08
CA PRO A 213 -12.38 -24.33 -3.31
C PRO A 213 -12.10 -23.66 -1.95
N ARG A 214 -12.42 -22.37 -1.82
CA ARG A 214 -12.27 -21.56 -0.62
C ARG A 214 -13.39 -20.54 -0.54
N GLU A 215 -13.64 -20.01 0.64
CA GLU A 215 -14.67 -19.00 0.88
C GLU A 215 -14.09 -17.78 1.61
N HIS A 216 -14.58 -16.58 1.28
CA HIS A 216 -14.35 -15.41 2.12
C HIS A 216 -15.08 -15.54 3.45
N GLU A 217 -14.45 -14.97 4.48
CA GLU A 217 -14.94 -14.98 5.86
C GLU A 217 -16.28 -14.25 6.05
N SER A 218 -16.64 -13.37 5.12
CA SER A 218 -17.85 -12.56 5.14
C SER A 218 -18.34 -12.24 3.72
N GLY A 219 -19.44 -11.51 3.62
CA GLY A 219 -19.94 -10.99 2.33
C GLY A 219 -19.12 -9.79 1.84
N GLU A 220 -19.81 -8.81 1.26
CA GLU A 220 -19.19 -7.56 0.86
C GLU A 220 -18.66 -6.77 2.07
N VAL A 221 -17.44 -6.22 1.95
CA VAL A 221 -16.76 -5.47 3.01
C VAL A 221 -16.87 -3.96 2.82
N ILE A 222 -17.26 -3.24 3.88
CA ILE A 222 -17.52 -1.79 3.83
C ILE A 222 -16.74 -1.03 4.92
N THR A 223 -16.66 -1.61 6.12
CA THR A 223 -16.03 -0.97 7.28
C THR A 223 -14.55 -1.34 7.41
N LEU A 224 -13.78 -0.53 8.12
CA LEU A 224 -12.35 -0.77 8.34
C LEU A 224 -12.06 -2.16 8.92
N GLU A 225 -12.89 -2.62 9.86
CA GLU A 225 -12.70 -3.94 10.46
C GLU A 225 -12.98 -5.07 9.47
N GLN A 226 -13.99 -4.91 8.61
CA GLN A 226 -14.27 -5.88 7.54
C GLN A 226 -13.13 -5.92 6.52
N TYR A 227 -12.60 -4.78 6.07
CA TYR A 227 -11.41 -4.77 5.20
C TYR A 227 -10.20 -5.40 5.89
N ARG A 228 -9.94 -5.09 7.17
CA ARG A 228 -8.86 -5.74 7.94
C ARG A 228 -9.03 -7.25 8.01
N SER A 229 -10.26 -7.71 8.17
CA SER A 229 -10.60 -9.14 8.16
C SER A 229 -10.35 -9.77 6.78
N ARG A 230 -10.75 -9.09 5.70
CA ARG A 230 -10.51 -9.55 4.33
C ARG A 230 -9.02 -9.66 4.01
N TYR A 231 -8.23 -8.63 4.33
CA TYR A 231 -6.77 -8.72 4.18
C TYR A 231 -6.16 -9.82 5.05
N ALA A 232 -6.67 -10.03 6.27
CA ALA A 232 -6.21 -11.13 7.14
C ALA A 232 -6.46 -12.50 6.50
N THR A 233 -7.63 -12.72 5.88
CA THR A 233 -7.94 -13.94 5.12
C THR A 233 -6.90 -14.20 4.04
N TYR A 234 -6.59 -13.19 3.22
CA TYR A 234 -5.62 -13.34 2.14
C TYR A 234 -4.19 -13.52 2.67
N ARG A 235 -3.76 -12.68 3.63
CA ARG A 235 -2.40 -12.67 4.18
C ARG A 235 -2.04 -13.87 5.06
N ARG A 236 -3.03 -14.64 5.52
CA ARG A 236 -2.79 -15.90 6.22
C ARG A 236 -2.45 -17.05 5.27
N ASP A 237 -2.63 -16.89 3.96
CA ASP A 237 -2.24 -17.90 2.99
C ASP A 237 -0.70 -18.12 3.04
N PRO A 238 -0.24 -19.36 3.25
CA PRO A 238 1.18 -19.65 3.40
C PRO A 238 2.00 -19.38 2.13
N ASP A 239 1.41 -19.58 0.94
CA ASP A 239 2.11 -19.35 -0.33
C ASP A 239 2.26 -17.85 -0.59
N LEU A 240 1.26 -17.03 -0.21
CA LEU A 240 1.37 -15.57 -0.27
C LEU A 240 2.39 -15.02 0.72
N ARG A 241 2.43 -15.52 1.97
CA ARG A 241 3.46 -15.11 2.94
C ARG A 241 4.86 -15.40 2.42
N ARG A 242 5.08 -16.63 1.93
CA ARG A 242 6.36 -17.06 1.37
C ARG A 242 6.80 -16.19 0.19
N ALA A 243 5.86 -15.79 -0.66
CA ALA A 243 6.13 -14.89 -1.78
C ALA A 243 6.56 -13.48 -1.30
N HIS A 244 5.92 -12.93 -0.27
CA HIS A 244 6.32 -11.65 0.35
C HIS A 244 7.67 -11.72 1.07
N GLU A 245 8.01 -12.87 1.62
CA GLU A 245 9.31 -13.13 2.26
C GLU A 245 10.46 -13.26 1.24
N SER A 246 10.16 -13.52 -0.04
CA SER A 246 11.19 -13.88 -1.03
C SER A 246 11.94 -12.69 -1.65
N ALA A 247 11.33 -11.51 -1.72
CA ALA A 247 11.85 -10.34 -2.44
C ALA A 247 11.14 -9.05 -1.98
N PRO A 248 11.65 -7.84 -2.29
CA PRO A 248 10.89 -6.61 -2.11
C PRO A 248 9.73 -6.49 -3.11
N TRP A 249 8.61 -5.90 -2.68
CA TRP A 249 7.41 -5.70 -3.47
C TRP A 249 7.15 -4.23 -3.77
N LEU A 250 6.81 -3.92 -5.03
CA LEU A 250 6.13 -2.69 -5.40
C LEU A 250 4.65 -3.00 -5.56
N VAL A 251 3.81 -2.30 -4.81
CA VAL A 251 2.37 -2.52 -4.86
C VAL A 251 1.63 -1.26 -5.29
N THR A 252 0.61 -1.46 -6.12
CA THR A 252 -0.48 -0.53 -6.39
C THR A 252 -1.81 -1.28 -6.26
N PHE A 253 -2.89 -0.56 -5.96
CA PHE A 253 -4.24 -1.13 -5.96
C PHE A 253 -4.87 -1.00 -7.36
N ASP A 254 -5.90 -1.80 -7.60
CA ASP A 254 -6.90 -1.56 -8.63
C ASP A 254 -8.28 -1.33 -7.99
N ASP A 255 -9.37 -1.83 -8.56
CA ASP A 255 -10.72 -1.55 -8.08
C ASP A 255 -11.09 -2.38 -6.85
N HIS A 256 -10.83 -3.69 -6.90
CA HIS A 256 -11.29 -4.65 -5.89
C HIS A 256 -10.66 -4.50 -4.49
N GLU A 257 -9.63 -3.67 -4.34
CA GLU A 257 -9.19 -3.21 -3.02
C GLU A 257 -10.23 -2.33 -2.30
N VAL A 258 -11.22 -1.80 -3.03
CA VAL A 258 -12.30 -0.95 -2.51
C VAL A 258 -13.66 -1.52 -2.90
N ASP A 259 -14.00 -1.46 -4.17
CA ASP A 259 -15.35 -1.68 -4.72
C ASP A 259 -15.20 -1.99 -6.20
N ASN A 260 -15.95 -2.92 -6.78
CA ASN A 260 -15.73 -3.24 -8.19
C ASN A 260 -15.91 -1.98 -9.08
N ASN A 261 -15.07 -1.82 -10.10
CA ASN A 261 -15.15 -0.77 -11.11
C ASN A 261 -15.24 0.71 -10.62
N TRP A 262 -14.92 1.06 -9.38
CA TRP A 262 -15.04 2.45 -8.91
C TRP A 262 -14.17 3.46 -9.70
N ALA A 263 -14.62 4.72 -9.78
CA ALA A 263 -13.95 5.79 -10.53
C ALA A 263 -13.94 7.12 -9.79
N GLY A 264 -12.76 7.54 -9.31
CA GLY A 264 -12.67 8.75 -8.52
C GLY A 264 -13.59 8.63 -7.30
N SER A 265 -14.63 9.45 -7.20
CA SER A 265 -15.64 9.40 -6.12
C SER A 265 -16.92 8.63 -6.48
N VAL A 266 -16.95 7.96 -7.64
CA VAL A 266 -18.14 7.26 -8.15
C VAL A 266 -18.02 5.76 -7.86
N PRO A 267 -18.94 5.17 -7.08
CA PRO A 267 -19.02 3.71 -6.91
C PRO A 267 -19.66 3.05 -8.15
N GLU A 268 -19.51 1.74 -8.27
CA GLU A 268 -20.23 0.94 -9.28
C GLU A 268 -21.75 0.93 -9.05
N ASP A 269 -22.15 0.89 -7.79
CA ASP A 269 -23.50 0.54 -7.37
C ASP A 269 -24.33 1.79 -6.97
N ALA A 270 -25.50 1.56 -6.39
CA ALA A 270 -26.40 2.62 -5.96
C ALA A 270 -25.93 3.36 -4.68
N GLN A 271 -24.72 3.10 -4.18
CA GLN A 271 -24.17 3.80 -3.02
C GLN A 271 -24.02 5.30 -3.31
N SER A 272 -24.29 6.14 -2.31
CA SER A 272 -24.04 7.57 -2.46
C SER A 272 -22.54 7.86 -2.49
N PRO A 273 -22.07 8.90 -3.20
CA PRO A 273 -20.65 9.28 -3.19
C PRO A 273 -20.09 9.49 -1.78
N GLU A 274 -20.88 10.02 -0.84
CA GLU A 274 -20.46 10.23 0.54
C GLU A 274 -20.22 8.91 1.28
N ALA A 275 -21.13 7.94 1.13
CA ALA A 275 -20.97 6.61 1.70
C ALA A 275 -19.77 5.88 1.07
N PHE A 276 -19.59 6.00 -0.25
CA PHE A 276 -18.45 5.44 -0.96
C PHE A 276 -17.12 6.03 -0.48
N LEU A 277 -17.03 7.34 -0.26
CA LEU A 277 -15.81 7.95 0.26
C LEU A 277 -15.48 7.46 1.68
N LEU A 278 -16.48 7.16 2.52
CA LEU A 278 -16.23 6.53 3.82
C LEU A 278 -15.70 5.09 3.67
N ARG A 279 -16.28 4.31 2.74
CA ARG A 279 -15.80 2.97 2.37
C ARG A 279 -14.35 3.02 1.86
N ARG A 280 -14.04 3.94 0.95
CA ARG A 280 -12.69 4.14 0.39
C ARG A 280 -11.67 4.54 1.46
N ALA A 281 -12.07 5.39 2.43
CA ALA A 281 -11.19 5.73 3.55
C ALA A 281 -10.85 4.50 4.40
N ALA A 282 -11.83 3.64 4.68
CA ALA A 282 -11.62 2.37 5.38
C ALA A 282 -10.72 1.42 4.59
N ALA A 283 -10.98 1.26 3.29
CA ALA A 283 -10.21 0.43 2.37
C ALA A 283 -8.73 0.86 2.29
N PHE A 284 -8.48 2.15 2.08
CA PHE A 284 -7.12 2.70 1.97
C PHE A 284 -6.34 2.58 3.28
N GLN A 285 -7.01 2.77 4.41
CA GLN A 285 -6.37 2.54 5.71
C GLN A 285 -5.97 1.07 5.85
N ALA A 286 -6.87 0.12 5.55
CA ALA A 286 -6.53 -1.30 5.59
C ALA A 286 -5.42 -1.68 4.60
N TYR A 287 -5.45 -1.16 3.37
CA TYR A 287 -4.40 -1.38 2.38
C TYR A 287 -3.03 -0.92 2.90
N TYR A 288 -2.93 0.30 3.45
CA TYR A 288 -1.68 0.78 4.07
C TYR A 288 -1.22 -0.11 5.23
N GLU A 289 -2.14 -0.55 6.09
CA GLU A 289 -1.83 -1.41 7.23
C GLU A 289 -1.28 -2.78 6.81
N PHE A 290 -1.59 -3.25 5.61
CA PHE A 290 -1.22 -4.58 5.10
C PHE A 290 -0.16 -4.61 3.99
N MET A 291 0.32 -3.44 3.56
CA MET A 291 1.29 -3.32 2.48
C MET A 291 2.62 -2.71 2.95
N PRO A 292 3.76 -3.14 2.38
CA PRO A 292 5.09 -2.63 2.72
C PRO A 292 5.36 -1.26 2.07
N LEU A 293 4.60 -0.25 2.47
CA LEU A 293 4.64 1.11 1.91
C LEU A 293 5.38 2.08 2.83
N ARG A 294 5.95 3.12 2.23
CA ARG A 294 6.55 4.25 2.96
C ARG A 294 5.50 5.07 3.71
N ALA A 295 5.94 5.80 4.73
CA ALA A 295 5.05 6.67 5.51
C ALA A 295 4.39 7.77 4.67
N SER A 296 5.02 8.17 3.54
CA SER A 296 4.45 9.12 2.58
C SER A 296 3.18 8.63 1.90
N ALA A 297 2.93 7.31 1.90
CA ALA A 297 1.72 6.70 1.36
C ALA A 297 0.62 6.55 2.42
N ARG A 298 0.84 6.97 3.68
CA ARG A 298 -0.18 6.89 4.72
C ARG A 298 -1.42 7.70 4.30
N PRO A 299 -2.63 7.10 4.31
CA PRO A 299 -3.82 7.79 3.82
C PRO A 299 -4.28 8.90 4.77
N ALA A 300 -4.96 9.89 4.20
CA ALA A 300 -5.67 10.95 4.89
C ALA A 300 -7.15 10.88 4.48
N GLY A 301 -7.96 10.17 5.29
CA GLY A 301 -9.34 9.86 4.95
C GLY A 301 -9.41 9.10 3.62
N PRO A 302 -10.24 9.52 2.65
CA PRO A 302 -10.39 8.83 1.37
C PRO A 302 -9.27 9.14 0.37
N SER A 303 -8.18 9.78 0.76
CA SER A 303 -7.08 10.15 -0.15
C SER A 303 -5.79 9.46 0.24
N MET A 304 -5.12 8.86 -0.74
CA MET A 304 -3.81 8.22 -0.58
C MET A 304 -2.86 8.69 -1.67
N ARG A 305 -1.57 8.82 -1.36
CA ARG A 305 -0.52 9.11 -2.36
C ARG A 305 0.20 7.81 -2.70
N LEU A 306 -0.38 7.04 -3.61
CA LEU A 306 0.17 5.74 -3.98
C LEU A 306 1.08 5.81 -5.21
N TYR A 307 0.75 6.61 -6.23
CA TYR A 307 1.62 6.76 -7.38
C TYR A 307 2.98 7.35 -6.99
N ARG A 308 4.05 6.76 -7.51
CA ARG A 308 5.43 7.09 -7.15
C ARG A 308 6.43 6.56 -8.18
N GLN A 309 7.64 7.10 -8.11
CA GLN A 309 8.78 6.67 -8.92
C GLN A 309 9.71 5.81 -8.06
N VAL A 310 10.09 4.65 -8.55
CA VAL A 310 11.08 3.78 -7.90
C VAL A 310 12.22 3.49 -8.88
N PRO A 311 13.36 4.18 -8.75
CA PRO A 311 14.54 3.89 -9.55
C PRO A 311 15.22 2.61 -9.06
N PHE A 312 15.62 1.75 -9.99
CA PHE A 312 16.47 0.60 -9.73
C PHE A 312 17.81 0.81 -10.44
N GLY A 313 18.65 1.63 -9.80
CA GLY A 313 19.89 2.13 -10.38
C GLY A 313 19.69 3.00 -11.62
N GLY A 314 20.66 2.93 -12.53
CA GLY A 314 20.56 3.51 -13.88
C GLY A 314 19.88 2.58 -14.89
N LEU A 315 19.54 1.33 -14.51
CA LEU A 315 18.97 0.36 -15.45
C LEU A 315 17.51 0.69 -15.76
N GLY A 316 16.66 0.78 -14.73
CA GLY A 316 15.22 0.88 -14.89
C GLY A 316 14.61 1.83 -13.88
N THR A 317 13.55 2.51 -14.28
CA THR A 317 12.68 3.25 -13.36
C THR A 317 11.27 2.74 -13.49
N PHE A 318 10.69 2.30 -12.38
CA PHE A 318 9.28 1.98 -12.27
C PHE A 318 8.49 3.26 -11.95
N PHE A 319 7.54 3.59 -12.80
CA PHE A 319 6.50 4.58 -12.53
C PHE A 319 5.26 3.80 -12.10
N VAL A 320 5.08 3.69 -10.79
CA VAL A 320 3.91 3.03 -10.21
C VAL A 320 2.75 4.01 -10.30
N LEU A 321 1.70 3.64 -11.04
CA LEU A 321 0.54 4.49 -11.31
C LEU A 321 -0.63 4.11 -10.42
N ASP A 322 -1.46 5.10 -10.12
CA ASP A 322 -2.80 4.97 -9.58
C ASP A 322 -3.80 5.28 -10.71
N GLY A 323 -4.51 4.25 -11.16
CA GLY A 323 -5.49 4.35 -12.25
C GLY A 323 -6.93 4.47 -11.78
N ARG A 324 -7.19 4.62 -10.47
CA ARG A 324 -8.55 4.62 -9.91
C ARG A 324 -8.89 5.91 -9.17
N GLN A 325 -8.00 6.40 -8.30
CA GLN A 325 -8.33 7.51 -7.38
C GLN A 325 -8.67 8.82 -8.07
N PHE A 326 -8.17 9.03 -9.29
CA PHE A 326 -8.22 10.31 -9.99
C PHE A 326 -8.91 10.26 -11.35
N ARG A 327 -9.45 9.10 -11.76
CA ARG A 327 -10.10 8.96 -13.06
C ARG A 327 -11.49 9.57 -13.08
N THR A 328 -11.94 9.97 -14.26
CA THR A 328 -13.37 10.23 -14.53
C THR A 328 -14.14 8.93 -14.56
N ASP A 329 -15.47 9.00 -14.42
CA ASP A 329 -16.36 7.83 -14.54
C ASP A 329 -16.23 7.14 -15.90
N GLN A 330 -16.48 5.83 -15.93
CA GLN A 330 -16.43 5.05 -17.17
C GLN A 330 -17.51 5.58 -18.12
N PRO A 331 -17.15 5.87 -19.38
CA PRO A 331 -18.13 6.39 -20.32
C PRO A 331 -19.18 5.32 -20.65
N CYS A 332 -20.36 5.79 -21.04
CA CYS A 332 -21.37 4.99 -21.73
C CYS A 332 -21.92 3.81 -20.91
N GLY A 333 -21.97 3.97 -19.59
CA GLY A 333 -22.54 2.99 -18.67
C GLY A 333 -21.62 1.79 -18.43
N ASP A 334 -20.31 1.97 -18.67
CA ASP A 334 -19.27 0.96 -18.48
C ASP A 334 -19.47 -0.33 -19.31
N GLY A 335 -18.70 -1.38 -19.00
CA GLY A 335 -18.73 -2.67 -19.64
C GLY A 335 -18.01 -2.68 -20.98
N ARG A 336 -18.46 -3.58 -21.87
CA ARG A 336 -17.97 -3.66 -23.25
C ARG A 336 -18.96 -2.96 -24.16
N GLN A 337 -18.52 -1.85 -24.74
CA GLN A 337 -19.36 -0.98 -25.57
C GLN A 337 -18.71 -0.74 -26.93
N VAL A 338 -19.53 -0.48 -27.95
CA VAL A 338 -19.07 0.17 -29.18
C VAL A 338 -18.52 1.56 -28.79
N ARG A 339 -17.41 1.96 -29.40
CA ARG A 339 -16.74 3.23 -29.05
C ARG A 339 -17.71 4.42 -29.21
N CYS A 340 -18.02 5.04 -28.08
CA CYS A 340 -18.98 6.12 -27.97
C CYS A 340 -18.30 7.50 -27.82
N PRO A 341 -19.03 8.63 -27.94
CA PRO A 341 -18.45 9.96 -27.79
C PRO A 341 -17.76 10.19 -26.44
N GLY A 342 -18.26 9.59 -25.34
CA GLY A 342 -17.65 9.71 -24.01
C GLY A 342 -16.23 9.13 -23.96
N ALA A 343 -15.98 8.02 -24.66
CA ALA A 343 -14.65 7.40 -24.73
C ALA A 343 -13.62 8.25 -25.50
N LEU A 344 -14.10 9.24 -26.27
CA LEU A 344 -13.31 10.18 -27.05
C LEU A 344 -13.29 11.58 -26.43
N ASP A 345 -13.91 11.79 -25.27
CA ASP A 345 -13.99 13.11 -24.64
C ASP A 345 -12.58 13.61 -24.28
N PRO A 346 -12.15 14.78 -24.80
CA PRO A 346 -10.84 15.34 -24.47
C PRO A 346 -10.63 15.62 -22.98
N ASN A 347 -11.71 15.75 -22.21
CA ASN A 347 -11.67 16.02 -20.76
C ASN A 347 -11.69 14.75 -19.90
N ALA A 348 -11.97 13.58 -20.48
CA ALA A 348 -11.86 12.31 -19.75
C ALA A 348 -10.40 12.05 -19.35
N THR A 349 -10.19 11.50 -18.17
CA THR A 349 -8.85 11.22 -17.65
C THR A 349 -8.81 9.93 -16.85
N MET A 350 -7.71 9.18 -17.01
CA MET A 350 -7.41 7.99 -16.21
C MET A 350 -6.58 8.33 -14.96
N LEU A 351 -5.64 9.28 -15.09
CA LEU A 351 -4.66 9.58 -14.06
C LEU A 351 -4.97 10.89 -13.30
N GLY A 352 -5.87 11.71 -13.82
CA GLY A 352 -6.05 13.09 -13.36
C GLY A 352 -4.87 14.00 -13.74
N ALA A 353 -5.11 15.31 -13.74
CA ALA A 353 -4.15 16.29 -14.24
C ALA A 353 -2.80 16.28 -13.47
N SER A 354 -2.84 16.12 -12.14
CA SER A 354 -1.63 16.19 -11.31
C SER A 354 -0.69 15.00 -11.53
N GLN A 355 -1.23 13.78 -11.66
CA GLN A 355 -0.41 12.59 -11.90
C GLN A 355 0.05 12.52 -13.35
N GLU A 356 -0.77 12.93 -14.32
CA GLU A 356 -0.38 13.04 -15.73
C GLU A 356 0.81 14.02 -15.90
N ALA A 357 0.70 15.22 -15.33
CA ALA A 357 1.79 16.21 -15.37
C ALA A 357 3.06 15.70 -14.66
N TRP A 358 2.92 15.05 -13.50
CA TRP A 358 4.03 14.41 -12.80
C TRP A 358 4.70 13.33 -13.67
N LEU A 359 3.92 12.48 -14.33
CA LEU A 359 4.43 11.38 -15.14
C LEU A 359 5.22 11.90 -16.33
N PHE A 360 4.69 12.86 -17.08
CA PHE A 360 5.39 13.44 -18.23
C PHE A 360 6.68 14.14 -17.83
N ASP A 361 6.65 14.91 -16.74
CA ASP A 361 7.81 15.59 -16.20
C ASP A 361 8.89 14.61 -15.70
N ALA A 362 8.48 13.51 -15.08
CA ALA A 362 9.39 12.46 -14.63
C ALA A 362 9.96 11.61 -15.79
N LEU A 363 9.15 11.30 -16.81
CA LEU A 363 9.61 10.64 -18.04
C LEU A 363 10.59 11.51 -18.82
N ALA A 364 10.32 12.81 -18.97
CA ALA A 364 11.19 13.75 -19.68
C ALA A 364 12.56 13.92 -19.00
N ARG A 365 12.62 13.77 -17.67
CA ARG A 365 13.87 13.81 -16.91
C ARG A 365 14.59 12.47 -16.75
N SER A 366 13.92 11.36 -17.05
CA SER A 366 14.48 10.04 -16.81
C SER A 366 15.76 9.82 -17.64
N ARG A 367 16.80 9.33 -16.96
CA ARG A 367 18.06 8.90 -17.57
C ARG A 367 18.23 7.37 -17.52
N ALA A 368 17.23 6.65 -17.01
CA ALA A 368 17.26 5.21 -16.95
C ALA A 368 17.21 4.61 -18.36
N ARG A 369 17.83 3.44 -18.53
CA ARG A 369 17.77 2.70 -19.81
C ARG A 369 16.35 2.23 -20.13
N TRP A 370 15.56 1.89 -19.10
CA TRP A 370 14.17 1.47 -19.21
C TRP A 370 13.26 2.34 -18.35
N ASN A 371 12.15 2.81 -18.93
CA ASN A 371 11.04 3.41 -18.21
C ASN A 371 9.87 2.42 -18.23
N ILE A 372 9.42 2.00 -17.05
CA ILE A 372 8.43 0.93 -16.88
C ILE A 372 7.20 1.54 -16.23
N LEU A 373 6.05 1.50 -16.92
CA LEU A 373 4.77 1.90 -16.33
C LEU A 373 4.14 0.69 -15.64
N ALA A 374 4.10 0.71 -14.31
CA ALA A 374 3.38 -0.29 -13.52
C ALA A 374 1.94 0.23 -13.31
N ASN A 375 1.01 -0.29 -14.11
CA ASN A 375 -0.38 0.13 -14.19
C ASN A 375 -1.33 -1.08 -14.09
N GLN A 376 -2.56 -0.81 -13.66
CA GLN A 376 -3.61 -1.77 -13.41
C GLN A 376 -4.18 -2.38 -14.69
N VAL A 377 -4.65 -1.50 -15.58
CA VAL A 377 -5.47 -1.88 -16.74
C VAL A 377 -4.70 -1.87 -18.06
N MET A 378 -5.22 -2.61 -19.04
CA MET A 378 -4.63 -2.74 -20.37
C MET A 378 -4.53 -1.39 -21.09
N VAL A 379 -3.30 -1.04 -21.50
CA VAL A 379 -3.01 0.19 -22.26
C VAL A 379 -3.28 -0.01 -23.75
N SER A 380 -2.81 -1.11 -24.34
CA SER A 380 -3.00 -1.36 -25.77
C SER A 380 -4.48 -1.57 -26.11
N ALA A 381 -4.90 -1.08 -27.28
CA ALA A 381 -6.27 -1.27 -27.73
C ALA A 381 -6.60 -2.76 -27.87
N LEU A 382 -7.69 -3.19 -27.23
CA LEU A 382 -8.19 -4.56 -27.30
C LEU A 382 -9.68 -4.57 -27.65
N ALA A 383 -9.95 -4.67 -28.94
CA ALA A 383 -11.29 -4.83 -29.47
C ALA A 383 -11.75 -6.30 -29.38
N GLN A 384 -13.06 -6.48 -29.21
CA GLN A 384 -13.74 -7.75 -29.45
C GLN A 384 -14.80 -7.54 -30.53
N GLU A 385 -14.85 -8.45 -31.49
CA GLU A 385 -15.88 -8.44 -32.53
C GLU A 385 -17.26 -8.79 -31.94
N SER A 386 -18.28 -8.01 -32.31
CA SER A 386 -19.69 -8.31 -32.10
C SER A 386 -20.49 -8.02 -33.39
N PRO A 387 -21.75 -8.49 -33.50
CA PRO A 387 -22.61 -8.17 -34.64
C PRO A 387 -22.82 -6.66 -34.87
N GLU A 388 -22.72 -5.86 -33.82
CA GLU A 388 -22.93 -4.41 -33.83
C GLU A 388 -21.64 -3.61 -34.11
N GLY A 389 -20.47 -4.27 -34.10
CA GLY A 389 -19.17 -3.66 -34.39
C GLY A 389 -18.05 -4.11 -33.46
N LEU A 390 -16.99 -3.31 -33.39
CA LEU A 390 -15.89 -3.54 -32.45
C LEU A 390 -16.27 -2.96 -31.08
N ASN A 391 -16.27 -3.84 -30.07
CA ASN A 391 -16.50 -3.47 -28.68
C ASN A 391 -15.19 -3.33 -27.92
N TYR A 392 -15.14 -2.34 -27.05
CA TYR A 392 -14.01 -2.02 -26.19
C TYR A 392 -14.45 -1.98 -24.73
N SER A 393 -13.53 -2.27 -23.81
CA SER A 393 -13.81 -2.12 -22.37
C SER A 393 -13.72 -0.65 -21.98
N MET A 394 -14.81 -0.10 -21.43
CA MET A 394 -14.88 1.30 -21.00
C MET A 394 -14.11 1.55 -19.70
N ASP A 395 -13.83 0.50 -18.92
CA ASP A 395 -13.01 0.54 -17.71
C ASP A 395 -11.49 0.61 -17.96
N ARG A 396 -11.05 0.38 -19.22
CA ARG A 396 -9.63 0.34 -19.61
C ARG A 396 -9.25 1.58 -20.42
N TRP A 397 -7.98 1.69 -20.83
CA TRP A 397 -7.50 2.85 -21.62
C TRP A 397 -8.28 3.10 -22.93
N ASP A 398 -8.91 2.08 -23.52
CA ASP A 398 -9.82 2.24 -24.66
C ASP A 398 -11.09 3.08 -24.36
N GLY A 399 -11.48 3.20 -23.09
CA GLY A 399 -12.51 4.11 -22.60
C GLY A 399 -12.01 5.54 -22.37
N TYR A 400 -10.70 5.80 -22.46
CA TYR A 400 -10.08 7.08 -22.16
C TYR A 400 -9.10 7.48 -23.27
N VAL A 401 -9.54 7.37 -24.53
CA VAL A 401 -8.67 7.48 -25.72
C VAL A 401 -7.93 8.82 -25.78
N ALA A 402 -8.60 9.92 -25.42
CA ALA A 402 -7.96 11.23 -25.42
C ALA A 402 -6.84 11.33 -24.37
N ALA A 403 -7.01 10.70 -23.21
CA ALA A 403 -5.98 10.63 -22.18
C ALA A 403 -4.84 9.68 -22.59
N GLN A 404 -5.15 8.57 -23.27
CA GLN A 404 -4.15 7.64 -23.82
C GLN A 404 -3.25 8.29 -24.88
N ASN A 405 -3.81 9.19 -25.69
CA ASN A 405 -3.09 9.87 -26.78
C ASN A 405 -2.16 10.98 -26.29
N ARG A 406 -2.42 11.56 -25.11
CA ARG A 406 -1.53 12.52 -24.46
C ARG A 406 -0.36 11.76 -23.85
#